data_AF-A0A962IM39-F1
#
_entry.id   AF-A0A962IM39-F1
#
_cell.length_a   1.000
_cell.length_b   1.000
_cell.length_c   1.000
_cell.angle_alpha   90.00
_cell.angle_beta   90.00
_cell.angle_gamma   90.00
#
_symmetry.space_group_name_H-M   'P 1'
#
loop_
_entity.id
_entity.type
_entity.pdbx_description
1 polymer ?
#
loop_
_entity_poly.entity_id
_entity_poly.type
_entity_poly.pdbx_seq_one_letter_code
_entity_poly.pdbx_strand_id
1 'polypeptide(L)'
;MNGSPDPNAATGAGPLRRLLHYARGHRRRIWAASACSVTNKLFDIAPEILIGIAIDVVVRGEQSFLAAMGLVDPKLQIFVLGGLTFLIWAGESLFEYLYLLLWRGLAQDLQHELRRDGFAHLSQLDLAYFENQRSGNLIAILNDDINQLERFLNGGANNLIQVATTLVAVGG
;
A
#
# COMPACT_ATOMS: atom_id res chain seq x y z
N MET A 1 -2.32 44.59 6.91
CA MET A 1 -2.02 43.17 6.61
C MET A 1 -2.02 42.42 7.92
N ASN A 2 -3.16 41.86 8.33
CA ASN A 2 -3.24 41.01 9.51
C ASN A 2 -4.15 39.84 9.13
N GLY A 3 -3.54 38.73 8.72
CA GLY A 3 -4.24 37.50 8.39
C GLY A 3 -4.67 36.84 9.68
N SER A 4 -5.95 37.00 10.04
CA SER A 4 -6.60 36.20 11.07
C SER A 4 -6.42 34.71 10.73
N PRO A 5 -5.97 33.86 11.67
CA PRO A 5 -5.81 32.43 11.42
C PRO A 5 -7.19 31.80 11.20
N ASP A 6 -7.33 31.02 10.13
CA ASP A 6 -8.54 30.25 9.87
C ASP A 6 -8.84 29.30 11.05
N PRO A 7 -10.02 29.38 11.69
CA PRO A 7 -10.41 28.50 12.80
C PRO A 7 -10.73 27.06 12.32
N ASN A 8 -10.69 26.82 11.01
CA ASN A 8 -10.92 25.52 10.38
C ASN A 8 -9.67 25.03 9.64
N ALA A 9 -8.50 25.07 10.28
CA ALA A 9 -7.44 24.12 9.97
C ALA A 9 -7.95 22.72 10.35
N ALA A 10 -8.81 22.16 9.49
CA ALA A 10 -9.49 20.91 9.73
C ALA A 10 -8.44 19.83 9.99
N THR A 11 -8.36 19.36 11.23
CA THR A 11 -7.68 18.13 11.60
C THR A 11 -8.19 17.01 10.68
N GLY A 12 -7.40 16.63 9.67
CA GLY A 12 -7.72 15.66 8.62
C GLY A 12 -8.07 14.24 9.11
N ALA A 13 -8.04 14.02 10.43
CA ALA A 13 -8.48 12.80 11.08
C ALA A 13 -9.98 12.51 10.92
N GLY A 14 -10.83 13.53 10.74
CA GLY A 14 -12.29 13.36 10.63
C GLY A 14 -12.77 12.67 9.34
N PRO A 15 -12.36 13.16 8.15
CA PRO A 15 -12.73 12.57 6.86
C PRO A 15 -12.18 11.16 6.68
N LEU A 16 -10.87 10.95 6.95
CA LEU A 16 -10.23 9.63 6.86
C LEU A 16 -10.88 8.61 7.79
N ARG A 17 -11.28 9.01 9.01
CA ARG A 17 -11.95 8.12 9.97
C ARG A 17 -13.36 7.73 9.52
N ARG A 18 -14.11 8.64 8.88
CA ARG A 18 -15.42 8.29 8.27
C ARG A 18 -15.24 7.32 7.11
N LEU A 19 -14.19 7.51 6.33
CA LEU A 19 -13.84 6.65 5.20
C LEU A 19 -13.40 5.26 5.65
N LEU A 20 -12.55 5.18 6.68
CA LEU A 20 -12.17 3.96 7.37
C LEU A 20 -13.39 3.24 7.97
N HIS A 21 -14.40 3.99 8.43
CA HIS A 21 -15.65 3.40 8.92
C HIS A 21 -16.45 2.74 7.79
N TYR A 22 -16.57 3.42 6.65
CA TYR A 22 -17.25 2.89 5.45
C TYR A 22 -16.52 1.66 4.88
N ALA A 23 -15.18 1.69 4.87
CA ALA A 23 -14.35 0.57 4.48
C ALA A 23 -14.37 -0.63 5.47
N ARG A 24 -15.05 -0.53 6.64
CA ARG A 24 -15.14 -1.65 7.61
C ARG A 24 -15.82 -2.89 7.03
N GLY A 25 -16.71 -2.74 6.05
CA GLY A 25 -17.33 -3.88 5.35
C GLY A 25 -16.29 -4.77 4.65
N HIS A 26 -15.13 -4.21 4.31
CA HIS A 26 -14.09 -4.87 3.51
C HIS A 26 -12.84 -5.26 4.33
N ARG A 27 -12.96 -5.34 5.67
CA ARG A 27 -11.85 -5.63 6.60
C ARG A 27 -10.99 -6.84 6.22
N ARG A 28 -11.61 -7.93 5.75
CA ARG A 28 -10.87 -9.13 5.35
C ARG A 28 -9.97 -8.88 4.15
N ARG A 29 -10.45 -8.10 3.16
CA ARG A 29 -9.65 -7.74 1.98
C ARG A 29 -8.55 -6.75 2.34
N ILE A 30 -8.84 -5.77 3.20
CA ILE A 30 -7.83 -4.83 3.70
C ILE A 30 -6.71 -5.59 4.42
N TRP A 31 -7.06 -6.49 5.34
CA TRP A 31 -6.06 -7.26 6.09
C TRP A 31 -5.24 -8.18 5.18
N ALA A 32 -5.89 -8.88 4.23
CA ALA A 32 -5.18 -9.69 3.24
C ALA A 32 -4.25 -8.86 2.35
N ALA A 33 -4.70 -7.69 1.90
CA ALA A 33 -3.90 -6.78 1.08
C ALA A 33 -2.69 -6.27 1.87
N SER A 34 -2.91 -5.81 3.11
CA SER A 34 -1.84 -5.38 4.00
C SER A 34 -0.83 -6.48 4.30
N ALA A 35 -1.29 -7.71 4.57
CA ALA A 35 -0.41 -8.85 4.79
C ALA A 35 0.46 -9.13 3.55
N CYS A 36 -0.16 -9.14 2.35
CA CYS A 36 0.59 -9.30 1.10
C CYS A 36 1.60 -8.17 0.88
N SER A 37 1.23 -6.91 1.17
CA SER A 37 2.13 -5.75 1.08
C SER A 37 3.34 -5.88 2.01
N VAL A 38 3.12 -6.30 3.26
CA VAL A 38 4.20 -6.50 4.24
C VAL A 38 5.11 -7.64 3.80
N THR A 39 4.54 -8.78 3.39
CA THR A 39 5.34 -9.92 2.92
C THR A 39 6.13 -9.58 1.66
N ASN A 40 5.53 -8.91 0.67
CA ASN A 40 6.25 -8.40 -0.50
C ASN A 40 7.41 -7.51 -0.07
N LYS A 41 7.21 -6.61 0.91
CA LYS A 41 8.26 -5.71 1.36
C LYS A 41 9.43 -6.46 2.01
N LEU A 42 9.18 -7.58 2.69
CA LEU A 42 10.25 -8.44 3.22
C LEU A 42 11.09 -9.05 2.09
N PHE A 43 10.45 -9.48 0.99
CA PHE A 43 11.15 -9.98 -0.18
C PHE A 43 11.96 -8.87 -0.88
N ASP A 44 11.42 -7.66 -0.99
CA ASP A 44 12.12 -6.50 -1.57
C ASP A 44 13.38 -6.08 -0.78
N ILE A 45 13.40 -6.30 0.54
CA ILE A 45 14.58 -6.02 1.39
C ILE A 45 15.61 -7.18 1.36
N ALA A 46 15.17 -8.41 1.12
CA ALA A 46 16.04 -9.60 1.20
C ALA A 46 17.28 -9.58 0.26
N PRO A 47 17.25 -9.00 -0.96
CA PRO A 47 18.42 -8.85 -1.81
C PRO A 47 19.60 -8.12 -1.14
N GLU A 48 19.36 -7.15 -0.26
CA GLU A 48 20.43 -6.42 0.43
C GLU A 48 21.24 -7.36 1.34
N ILE A 49 20.55 -8.24 2.07
CA ILE A 49 21.16 -9.26 2.93
C ILE A 49 21.88 -10.30 2.06
N LEU A 50 21.26 -10.73 0.95
CA LEU A 50 21.87 -11.66 0.00
C LEU A 50 23.18 -11.14 -0.58
N ILE A 51 23.26 -9.84 -0.91
CA ILE A 51 24.50 -9.23 -1.40
C ILE A 51 25.59 -9.33 -0.34
N GLY A 52 25.28 -9.05 0.93
CA GLY A 52 26.22 -9.22 2.03
C GLY A 52 26.75 -10.65 2.15
N ILE A 53 25.87 -11.64 2.06
CA ILE A 53 26.25 -13.06 2.08
C ILE A 53 27.10 -13.41 0.84
N ALA A 54 26.71 -12.93 -0.34
CA ALA A 54 27.44 -13.19 -1.58
C ALA A 54 28.88 -12.62 -1.54
N ILE A 55 29.06 -11.41 -1.01
CA ILE A 55 30.39 -10.82 -0.78
C ILE A 55 31.19 -11.70 0.17
N ASP A 56 30.59 -12.17 1.27
CA ASP A 56 31.26 -13.02 2.25
C ASP A 56 31.73 -14.36 1.63
N VAL A 57 30.90 -14.98 0.77
CA VAL A 57 31.28 -16.17 0.00
C VAL A 57 32.47 -15.90 -0.92
N VAL A 58 32.45 -14.78 -1.65
CA VAL A 58 33.52 -14.43 -2.61
C VAL A 58 34.83 -14.09 -1.92
N VAL A 59 34.77 -13.42 -0.75
CA VAL A 59 35.96 -12.96 -0.01
C VAL A 59 36.53 -14.05 0.90
N ARG A 60 35.69 -14.79 1.62
CA ARG A 60 36.12 -15.75 2.65
C ARG A 60 36.06 -17.21 2.20
N GLY A 61 35.38 -17.53 1.10
CA GLY A 61 35.32 -18.88 0.53
C GLY A 61 34.87 -19.94 1.54
N GLU A 62 35.77 -20.85 1.90
CA GLU A 62 35.53 -21.95 2.85
C GLU A 62 35.38 -21.50 4.32
N GLN A 63 35.63 -20.22 4.61
CA GLN A 63 35.38 -19.60 5.92
C GLN A 63 34.17 -18.65 5.89
N SER A 64 33.32 -18.75 4.87
CA SER A 64 32.10 -17.94 4.78
C SER A 64 31.06 -18.34 5.82
N PHE A 65 30.08 -17.47 6.03
CA PHE A 65 28.91 -17.74 6.86
C PHE A 65 28.17 -19.02 6.44
N LEU A 66 28.06 -19.26 5.12
CA LEU A 66 27.44 -20.48 4.58
C LEU A 66 28.31 -21.72 4.87
N ALA A 67 29.65 -21.59 4.85
CA ALA A 67 30.55 -22.66 5.23
C ALA A 67 30.43 -23.04 6.70
N ALA A 68 30.24 -22.05 7.59
CA ALA A 68 29.97 -22.28 9.01
C ALA A 68 28.64 -23.04 9.26
N MET A 69 27.68 -22.95 8.32
CA MET A 69 26.43 -23.73 8.34
C MET A 69 26.56 -25.11 7.69
N GLY A 70 27.77 -25.52 7.26
CA GLY A 70 28.05 -26.84 6.70
C GLY A 70 28.16 -26.89 5.17
N LEU A 71 28.00 -25.77 4.46
CA LEU A 71 28.18 -25.68 3.00
C LEU A 71 29.58 -25.18 2.67
N VAL A 72 30.59 -26.05 2.77
CA VAL A 72 32.00 -25.61 2.64
C VAL A 72 32.38 -25.23 1.20
N ASP A 73 31.85 -25.93 0.18
CA ASP A 73 32.22 -25.70 -1.22
C ASP A 73 31.69 -24.35 -1.76
N PRO A 74 32.57 -23.40 -2.12
CA PRO A 74 32.17 -22.08 -2.63
C PRO A 74 31.32 -22.14 -3.90
N LYS A 75 31.50 -23.16 -4.75
CA LYS A 75 30.67 -23.30 -5.97
C LYS A 75 29.23 -23.62 -5.60
N LEU A 76 29.03 -24.53 -4.65
CA LEU A 76 27.71 -24.89 -4.17
C LEU A 76 27.03 -23.69 -3.47
N GLN A 77 27.79 -22.91 -2.70
CA GLN A 77 27.31 -21.68 -2.07
C GLN A 77 26.73 -20.70 -3.11
N ILE A 78 27.43 -20.48 -4.23
CA ILE A 78 26.94 -19.61 -5.32
C ILE A 78 25.67 -20.16 -5.97
N PHE A 79 25.58 -21.47 -6.21
CA PHE A 79 24.35 -22.08 -6.75
C PHE A 79 23.16 -21.93 -5.80
N VAL A 80 23.37 -22.15 -4.50
CA VAL A 80 22.34 -21.95 -3.47
C VAL A 80 21.90 -20.49 -3.41
N LEU A 81 22.85 -19.55 -3.45
CA LEU A 81 22.54 -18.12 -3.49
C LEU A 81 21.75 -17.75 -4.75
N GLY A 82 22.09 -18.30 -5.91
CA GLY A 82 21.34 -18.10 -7.15
C GLY A 82 19.91 -18.61 -7.06
N GLY A 83 19.72 -19.82 -6.50
CA GLY A 83 18.39 -20.38 -6.25
C GLY A 83 17.57 -19.56 -5.26
N LEU A 84 18.20 -19.13 -4.15
CA LEU A 84 17.54 -18.29 -3.15
C LEU A 84 17.16 -16.92 -3.70
N THR A 85 18.03 -16.34 -4.54
CA THR A 85 17.74 -15.09 -5.26
C THR A 85 16.52 -15.27 -6.15
N PHE A 86 16.49 -16.32 -6.97
CA PHE A 86 15.33 -16.59 -7.82
C PHE A 86 14.03 -16.75 -7.01
N LEU A 87 14.08 -17.48 -5.90
CA LEU A 87 12.91 -17.65 -5.01
C LEU A 87 12.44 -16.33 -4.39
N ILE A 88 13.36 -15.47 -3.99
CA ILE A 88 13.04 -14.15 -3.44
C ILE A 88 12.31 -13.29 -4.47
N TRP A 89 12.85 -13.18 -5.69
CA TRP A 89 12.24 -12.41 -6.77
C TRP A 89 10.88 -13.00 -7.21
N ALA A 90 10.77 -14.32 -7.27
CA ALA A 90 9.50 -14.98 -7.57
C ALA A 90 8.45 -14.72 -6.48
N GLY A 91 8.85 -14.77 -5.20
CA GLY A 91 8.01 -14.42 -4.07
C GLY A 91 7.58 -12.96 -4.10
N GLU A 92 8.54 -12.04 -4.30
CA GLU A 92 8.31 -10.61 -4.45
C GLU A 92 7.24 -10.34 -5.51
N SER A 93 7.44 -10.84 -6.73
CA SER A 93 6.53 -10.66 -7.85
C SER A 93 5.14 -11.23 -7.60
N LEU A 94 5.06 -12.42 -6.97
CA LEU A 94 3.78 -13.04 -6.62
C LEU A 94 3.01 -12.16 -5.61
N PHE A 95 3.65 -11.77 -4.51
CA PHE A 95 2.99 -10.95 -3.49
C PHE A 95 2.69 -9.53 -3.99
N GLU A 96 3.51 -8.99 -4.90
CA GLU A 96 3.24 -7.74 -5.59
C GLU A 96 1.93 -7.81 -6.38
N TYR A 97 1.82 -8.82 -7.23
CA TYR A 97 0.62 -9.04 -8.01
C TYR A 97 -0.62 -9.21 -7.11
N LEU A 98 -0.50 -9.98 -6.03
CA LEU A 98 -1.61 -10.21 -5.10
C LEU A 98 -2.05 -8.94 -4.38
N TYR A 99 -1.13 -8.14 -3.82
CA TYR A 99 -1.55 -6.92 -3.15
C TYR A 99 -2.14 -5.91 -4.14
N LEU A 100 -1.59 -5.81 -5.36
CA LEU A 100 -2.14 -4.92 -6.40
C LEU A 100 -3.55 -5.31 -6.77
N LEU A 101 -3.82 -6.61 -6.94
CA LEU A 101 -5.16 -7.12 -7.24
C LEU A 101 -6.15 -6.79 -6.10
N LEU A 102 -5.74 -6.99 -4.85
CA LEU A 102 -6.59 -6.76 -3.69
C LEU A 102 -6.89 -5.28 -3.45
N TRP A 103 -5.87 -4.41 -3.51
CA TRP A 103 -6.04 -2.96 -3.33
C TRP A 103 -6.87 -2.35 -4.47
N ARG A 104 -6.63 -2.75 -5.72
CA ARG A 104 -7.41 -2.27 -6.87
C ARG A 104 -8.87 -2.70 -6.81
N GLY A 105 -9.14 -3.97 -6.52
CA GLY A 105 -10.52 -4.44 -6.36
C GLY A 105 -11.24 -3.71 -5.23
N LEU A 106 -10.56 -3.48 -4.10
CA LEU A 106 -11.11 -2.71 -2.99
C LEU A 106 -11.44 -1.26 -3.38
N ALA A 107 -10.54 -0.58 -4.08
CA ALA A 107 -10.74 0.81 -4.49
C ALA A 107 -11.94 0.94 -5.44
N GLN A 108 -12.05 0.04 -6.42
CA GLN A 108 -13.18 0.03 -7.38
C GLN A 108 -14.51 -0.23 -6.70
N ASP A 109 -14.58 -1.20 -5.78
CA ASP A 109 -15.82 -1.51 -5.06
C ASP A 109 -16.27 -0.33 -4.20
N LEU A 110 -15.35 0.28 -3.44
CA LEU A 110 -15.65 1.46 -2.62
C LEU A 110 -16.01 2.68 -3.46
N GLN A 111 -15.34 2.90 -4.59
CA GLN A 111 -15.67 3.96 -5.54
C GLN A 111 -17.09 3.80 -6.07
N HIS A 112 -17.45 2.58 -6.46
CA HIS A 112 -18.78 2.27 -6.98
C HIS A 112 -19.88 2.51 -5.94
N GLU A 113 -19.65 2.05 -4.71
CA GLU A 113 -20.60 2.22 -3.60
C GLU A 113 -20.81 3.69 -3.25
N LEU A 114 -19.73 4.46 -3.10
CA LEU A 114 -19.78 5.90 -2.81
C LEU A 114 -20.46 6.70 -3.92
N ARG A 115 -20.20 6.34 -5.18
CA ARG A 115 -20.85 6.98 -6.32
C ARG A 115 -22.36 6.72 -6.29
N ARG A 116 -22.77 5.48 -6.04
CA ARG A 116 -24.19 5.11 -5.95
C ARG A 116 -24.90 5.83 -4.81
N ASP A 117 -24.31 5.82 -3.61
CA ASP A 117 -24.90 6.43 -2.42
C ASP A 117 -24.93 7.96 -2.53
N GLY A 118 -23.86 8.56 -3.06
CA GLY A 118 -23.79 10.00 -3.32
C GLY A 118 -24.85 10.46 -4.31
N PHE A 119 -25.03 9.73 -5.42
CA PHE A 119 -26.11 10.05 -6.37
C PHE A 119 -27.50 9.82 -5.79
N ALA A 120 -27.72 8.73 -5.05
CA ALA A 120 -29.02 8.48 -4.40
C ALA A 120 -29.38 9.61 -3.42
N HIS A 121 -28.40 10.16 -2.70
CA HIS A 121 -28.61 11.29 -1.82
C HIS A 121 -28.89 12.59 -2.59
N LEU A 122 -28.15 12.86 -3.67
CA LEU A 122 -28.39 14.02 -4.55
C LEU A 122 -29.79 13.99 -5.18
N SER A 123 -30.30 12.81 -5.55
CA SER A 123 -31.65 12.66 -6.11
C SER A 123 -32.78 12.90 -5.10
N GLN A 124 -32.49 12.90 -3.80
CA GLN A 124 -33.47 13.15 -2.73
C GLN A 124 -33.48 14.61 -2.25
N LEU A 125 -32.56 15.44 -2.72
CA LEU A 125 -32.49 16.86 -2.36
C LEU A 125 -33.54 17.67 -3.13
N ASP A 126 -34.24 18.56 -2.42
CA ASP A 126 -35.29 19.41 -2.97
C ASP A 126 -34.76 20.40 -4.03
N LEU A 127 -35.63 20.79 -4.98
CA LEU A 127 -35.28 21.70 -6.08
C LEU A 127 -34.71 23.05 -5.57
N ALA A 128 -35.16 23.52 -4.40
CA ALA A 128 -34.67 24.74 -3.75
C ALA A 128 -33.17 24.67 -3.33
N TYR A 129 -32.64 23.47 -3.09
CA TYR A 129 -31.21 23.28 -2.80
C TYR A 129 -30.36 23.46 -4.07
N PHE A 130 -30.91 23.06 -5.22
CA PHE A 130 -30.26 23.19 -6.53
C PHE A 130 -30.37 24.59 -7.14
N GLU A 131 -31.26 25.44 -6.65
CA GLU A 131 -31.33 26.86 -7.06
C GLU A 131 -30.27 27.72 -6.35
N ASN A 132 -29.87 27.35 -5.12
CA ASN A 132 -28.86 28.08 -4.33
C ASN A 132 -27.41 27.62 -4.58
N GLN A 133 -27.22 26.41 -5.12
CA GLN A 133 -25.92 25.90 -5.57
C GLN A 133 -25.99 25.54 -7.06
N ARG A 134 -25.02 25.99 -7.87
CA ARG A 134 -24.87 25.49 -9.26
C ARG A 134 -24.74 23.96 -9.20
N SER A 135 -25.78 23.22 -9.56
CA SER A 135 -25.88 21.75 -9.47
C SER A 135 -24.66 21.02 -10.05
N GLY A 136 -24.07 21.55 -11.12
CA GLY A 136 -22.83 21.03 -11.73
C GLY A 136 -21.59 21.07 -10.82
N ASN A 137 -21.52 22.01 -9.87
CA ASN A 137 -20.42 22.11 -8.92
C ASN A 137 -20.44 20.97 -7.89
N LEU A 138 -21.64 20.59 -7.40
CA LEU A 138 -21.80 19.49 -6.44
C LEU A 138 -21.41 18.13 -7.05
N ILE A 139 -21.84 17.86 -8.28
CA ILE A 139 -21.49 16.63 -9.00
C ILE A 139 -19.97 16.58 -9.28
N ALA A 140 -19.37 17.71 -9.65
CA ALA A 140 -17.94 17.80 -9.89
C ALA A 140 -17.11 17.51 -8.63
N ILE A 141 -17.48 18.13 -7.49
CA ILE A 141 -16.81 17.90 -6.19
C ILE A 141 -16.95 16.43 -5.77
N LEU A 142 -18.16 15.86 -5.84
CA LEU A 142 -18.40 14.46 -5.50
C LEU A 142 -17.52 13.52 -6.34
N ASN A 143 -17.43 13.76 -7.65
CA ASN A 143 -16.64 12.92 -8.54
C ASN A 143 -15.13 13.08 -8.27
N ASP A 144 -14.65 14.30 -8.03
CA ASP A 144 -13.24 14.53 -7.70
C ASP A 144 -12.86 13.86 -6.36
N ASP A 145 -13.68 14.02 -5.33
CA ASP A 145 -13.46 13.38 -4.02
C ASP A 145 -13.43 11.86 -4.12
N ILE A 146 -14.36 11.26 -4.89
CA ILE A 146 -14.40 9.82 -5.15
C ILE A 146 -13.13 9.36 -5.89
N ASN A 147 -12.65 10.12 -6.88
CA ASN A 147 -11.44 9.79 -7.62
C ASN A 147 -10.17 9.97 -6.76
N GLN A 148 -10.13 10.98 -5.88
CA GLN A 148 -9.05 11.16 -4.91
C GLN A 148 -8.97 9.97 -3.95
N LEU A 149 -10.12 9.52 -3.46
CA LEU A 149 -10.18 8.35 -2.62
C LEU A 149 -9.69 7.10 -3.35
N GLU A 150 -10.15 6.87 -4.57
CA GLU A 150 -9.72 5.72 -5.37
C GLU A 150 -8.19 5.69 -5.49
N ARG A 151 -7.57 6.84 -5.82
CA ARG A 151 -6.10 6.99 -5.87
C ARG A 151 -5.43 6.70 -4.52
N PHE A 152 -6.01 7.20 -3.42
CA PHE A 152 -5.50 6.95 -2.08
C PHE A 152 -5.53 5.45 -1.72
N LEU A 153 -6.63 4.75 -2.02
CA LEU A 153 -6.75 3.32 -1.73
C LEU A 153 -5.88 2.46 -2.65
N ASN A 154 -5.78 2.83 -3.93
CA ASN A 154 -4.97 2.11 -4.93
C ASN A 154 -3.47 2.17 -4.64
N GLY A 155 -2.96 3.32 -4.20
CA GLY A 155 -1.52 3.54 -4.04
C GLY A 155 -1.14 4.09 -2.67
N GLY A 156 -1.85 5.10 -2.18
CA GLY A 156 -1.52 5.78 -0.91
C GLY A 156 -1.47 4.83 0.28
N ALA A 157 -2.48 3.97 0.45
CA ALA A 157 -2.57 3.02 1.55
C ALA A 157 -1.42 1.99 1.53
N ASN A 158 -1.15 1.40 0.36
CA ASN A 158 -0.04 0.47 0.18
C ASN A 158 1.31 1.13 0.47
N ASN A 159 1.54 2.34 -0.06
CA ASN A 159 2.79 3.08 0.14
C ASN A 159 3.05 3.39 1.62
N LEU A 160 2.01 3.80 2.37
CA LEU A 160 2.12 4.04 3.81
C LEU A 160 2.56 2.77 4.56
N ILE A 161 1.97 1.62 4.22
CA ILE A 161 2.33 0.33 4.81
C ILE A 161 3.78 -0.03 4.47
N GLN A 162 4.17 0.12 3.20
CA GLN A 162 5.54 -0.17 2.76
C GLN A 162 6.57 0.72 3.47
N VAL A 163 6.34 2.03 3.55
CA VAL A 163 7.23 2.97 4.24
C VAL A 163 7.32 2.63 5.73
N ALA A 164 6.21 2.38 6.41
CA ALA A 164 6.21 1.98 7.81
C ALA A 164 6.97 0.67 8.04
N THR A 165 6.76 -0.33 7.17
CA THR A 165 7.46 -1.62 7.24
C THR A 165 8.96 -1.43 7.02
N THR A 166 9.36 -0.58 6.07
CA THR A 166 10.77 -0.25 5.82
C THR A 166 11.42 0.37 7.05
N LEU A 167 10.77 1.36 7.67
CA LEU A 167 11.29 2.05 8.85
C LEU A 167 11.50 1.08 10.01
N VAL A 168 10.57 0.13 10.22
CA VAL A 168 10.68 -0.88 11.27
C VAL A 168 11.74 -1.94 10.95
N ALA A 169 11.83 -2.37 9.69
CA ALA A 169 12.74 -3.44 9.28
C ALA A 169 14.21 -2.98 9.17
N VAL A 170 14.44 -1.76 8.69
CA VAL A 170 15.79 -1.22 8.43
C VAL A 170 16.24 -0.25 9.52
N GLY A 171 15.32 0.56 10.07
CA GLY A 171 15.64 1.56 11.08
C GLY A 171 15.49 1.08 12.54
N GLY A 172 14.99 -0.14 12.74
CA GLY A 172 14.80 -0.77 14.05
C GLY A 172 16.03 -1.53 14.55
#